data_AF-A0A258DNP7-F1
#
_entry.id   AF-A0A258DNP7-F1
#
_cell.length_a   1.000
_cell.length_b   1.000
_cell.length_c   1.000
_cell.angle_alpha   90.00
_cell.angle_beta   90.00
_cell.angle_gamma   90.00
#
_symmetry.space_group_name_H-M   'P 1'
#
loop_
_entity.id
_entity.type
_entity.pdbx_description
1 polymer ?
#
loop_
_entity_poly.entity_id
_entity_poly.type
_entity_poly.pdbx_seq_one_letter_code
_entity_poly.pdbx_strand_id
1 'polypeptide(L)'
;MPSGEKLEAHSGYGEMFDDPRHVSKKMVGPTPPNTYDLTMREALFHGVEALRMKPVGGGKMYGRDGFLTHSYLLGPRGDSNGCISFKDYPKFLAAYKRGEVTRIVVVASLPGSTPAPNPLLSWLKLK
;
A
#
# COMPACT_ATOMS: atom_id res chain seq x y z
N MET A 1 12.80 -0.83 -1.28
CA MET A 1 13.57 0.02 -0.36
C MET A 1 14.69 0.70 -1.13
N PRO A 2 15.20 1.86 -0.69
CA PRO A 2 16.34 2.55 -1.32
C PRO A 2 17.60 1.67 -1.42
N SER A 3 17.77 0.73 -0.49
CA SER A 3 18.82 -0.29 -0.50
C SER A 3 18.68 -1.36 -1.59
N GLY A 4 17.60 -1.34 -2.39
CA GLY A 4 17.24 -2.40 -3.34
C GLY A 4 16.46 -3.56 -2.73
N GLU A 5 16.40 -3.66 -1.40
CA GLU A 5 15.58 -4.67 -0.72
C GLU A 5 14.09 -4.54 -1.07
N LYS A 6 13.42 -5.68 -1.23
CA LYS A 6 11.98 -5.77 -1.49
C LYS A 6 11.25 -6.20 -0.23
N LEU A 7 10.21 -5.46 0.15
CA LEU A 7 9.31 -5.80 1.25
C LEU A 7 7.92 -6.10 0.70
N GLU A 8 7.24 -7.06 1.31
CA GLU A 8 5.83 -7.38 1.03
C GLU A 8 4.92 -6.34 1.70
N ALA A 9 3.98 -5.80 0.93
CA ALA A 9 2.99 -4.84 1.40
C ALA A 9 1.71 -4.95 0.59
N HIS A 10 0.58 -4.63 1.23
CA HIS A 10 -0.76 -4.75 0.65
C HIS A 10 -1.62 -3.53 0.96
N SER A 11 -2.72 -3.38 0.20
CA SER A 11 -3.70 -2.34 0.46
C SER A 11 -5.10 -2.72 -0.01
N GLY A 12 -6.12 -2.23 0.70
CA GLY A 12 -7.51 -2.53 0.40
C GLY A 12 -8.04 -3.72 1.18
N TYR A 13 -9.33 -3.98 1.04
CA TYR A 13 -10.08 -4.92 1.86
C TYR A 13 -11.00 -5.79 1.00
N GLY A 14 -11.19 -7.04 1.42
CA GLY A 14 -12.17 -7.94 0.83
C GLY A 14 -11.85 -8.24 -0.63
N GLU A 15 -12.80 -8.01 -1.54
CA GLU A 15 -12.69 -8.26 -2.97
C GLU A 15 -11.83 -7.22 -3.71
N MET A 16 -11.57 -6.07 -3.09
CA MET A 16 -10.83 -4.95 -3.70
C MET A 16 -9.35 -4.93 -3.30
N PHE A 17 -8.92 -5.94 -2.55
CA PHE A 17 -7.55 -6.14 -2.07
C PHE A 17 -6.56 -6.15 -3.23
N ASP A 18 -5.54 -5.29 -3.15
CA ASP A 18 -4.48 -5.11 -4.16
C ASP A 18 -5.00 -4.85 -5.60
N ASP A 19 -6.23 -4.35 -5.76
CA ASP A 19 -6.80 -4.03 -7.07
C ASP A 19 -6.79 -2.52 -7.36
N PRO A 20 -5.83 -2.02 -8.15
CA PRO A 20 -5.70 -0.59 -8.44
C PRO A 20 -6.90 -0.01 -9.21
N ARG A 21 -7.78 -0.84 -9.78
CA ARG A 21 -9.02 -0.37 -10.45
C ARG A 21 -10.02 0.22 -9.45
N HIS A 22 -9.88 -0.11 -8.17
CA HIS A 22 -10.81 0.26 -7.11
C HIS A 22 -10.30 1.36 -6.18
N VAL A 23 -9.25 2.09 -6.56
CA VAL A 23 -8.65 3.19 -5.77
C VAL A 23 -9.61 4.35 -5.44
N SER A 24 -10.75 4.44 -6.11
CA SER A 24 -11.79 5.43 -5.79
C SER A 24 -12.73 4.98 -4.66
N LYS A 25 -12.73 3.69 -4.29
CA LYS A 25 -13.65 3.12 -3.31
C LYS A 25 -13.17 3.41 -1.89
N LYS A 26 -13.94 4.22 -1.16
CA LYS A 26 -13.66 4.57 0.24
C LYS A 26 -13.71 3.32 1.12
N MET A 27 -12.83 3.25 2.11
CA MET A 27 -12.69 2.16 3.10
C MET A 27 -12.35 0.75 2.57
N VAL A 28 -12.45 0.48 1.26
CA VAL A 28 -12.19 -0.88 0.74
C VAL A 28 -11.18 -0.90 -0.40
N GLY A 29 -11.07 0.19 -1.17
CA GLY A 29 -10.10 0.28 -2.25
C GLY A 29 -8.67 0.48 -1.74
N PRO A 30 -7.66 0.09 -2.52
CA PRO A 30 -6.25 0.29 -2.15
C PRO A 30 -5.87 1.77 -2.17
N THR A 31 -4.68 2.08 -1.66
CA THR A 31 -4.09 3.42 -1.70
C THR A 31 -4.01 3.95 -3.15
N PRO A 32 -4.49 5.17 -3.45
CA PRO A 32 -4.38 5.74 -4.79
C PRO A 32 -2.92 5.88 -5.25
N PRO A 33 -2.61 5.63 -6.54
CA PRO A 33 -1.30 5.93 -7.12
C PRO A 33 -0.95 7.40 -6.97
N ASN A 34 0.08 7.68 -6.18
CA ASN A 34 0.62 9.02 -5.96
C ASN A 34 1.99 8.92 -5.28
N THR A 35 2.65 10.06 -5.16
CA THR A 35 3.78 10.24 -4.25
C THR A 35 3.26 10.72 -2.91
N TYR A 36 3.75 10.13 -1.82
CA TYR A 36 3.36 10.46 -0.46
C TYR A 36 4.59 10.75 0.40
N ASP A 37 4.63 11.92 1.03
CA ASP A 37 5.58 12.22 2.10
C ASP A 37 5.14 11.52 3.38
N LEU A 38 6.12 11.02 4.13
CA LEU A 38 5.89 10.26 5.35
C LEU A 38 6.21 11.09 6.59
N THR A 39 5.29 11.07 7.54
CA THR A 39 5.47 11.71 8.85
C THR A 39 5.07 10.72 9.95
N MET A 40 5.83 10.66 11.04
CA MET A 40 5.44 9.86 12.20
C MET A 40 4.08 10.33 12.72
N ARG A 41 3.18 9.41 13.08
CA ARG A 41 1.96 9.77 13.80
C ARG A 41 2.28 10.20 15.22
N GLU A 42 1.46 11.11 15.72
CA GLU A 42 1.55 11.69 17.06
C GLU A 42 1.19 10.67 18.16
N ALA A 43 0.41 9.65 17.80
CA ALA A 43 -0.02 8.57 18.68
C ALA A 43 -0.09 7.23 17.94
N LEU A 44 -0.09 6.13 18.70
CA LEU A 44 -0.20 4.77 18.17
C LEU A 44 -1.51 4.58 17.39
N PHE A 45 -1.46 3.72 16.37
CA PHE A 45 -2.60 3.25 15.58
C PHE A 45 -2.87 1.81 15.97
N HIS A 46 -3.92 1.55 16.75
CA HIS A 46 -4.21 0.21 17.29
C HIS A 46 -2.98 -0.44 17.97
N GLY A 47 -2.22 0.35 18.74
CA GLY A 47 -1.00 -0.10 19.42
C GLY A 47 0.27 -0.11 18.56
N VAL A 48 0.19 0.26 17.28
CA VAL A 48 1.35 0.26 16.35
C VAL A 48 1.77 1.69 16.01
N GLU A 49 3.07 1.96 16.02
CA GLU A 49 3.62 3.20 15.47
C GLU A 49 3.34 3.26 13.97
N ALA A 50 2.45 4.13 13.51
CA ALA A 50 2.13 4.26 12.09
C ALA A 50 2.72 5.54 11.51
N LEU A 51 3.04 5.54 10.22
CA LEU A 51 3.42 6.76 9.50
C LEU A 51 2.22 7.28 8.73
N ARG A 52 1.96 8.58 8.83
CA ARG A 52 0.97 9.30 8.04
C ARG A 52 1.54 9.58 6.65
N MET A 53 0.76 9.22 5.64
CA MET A 53 1.08 9.45 4.22
C MET A 53 0.37 10.72 3.75
N LYS A 54 1.16 11.75 3.37
CA LYS A 54 0.66 13.02 2.85
C LYS A 54 0.88 13.08 1.34
N PRO A 55 -0.16 13.10 0.50
CA PRO A 55 0.02 13.13 -0.94
C PRO A 55 0.73 14.41 -1.37
N VAL A 56 1.63 14.30 -2.34
CA VAL A 56 2.38 15.42 -2.92
C VAL A 56 1.94 15.61 -4.37
N GLY A 57 1.75 16.86 -4.79
CA GLY A 57 1.36 17.20 -6.16
C GLY A 57 -0.13 16.97 -6.46
N GLY A 58 -0.45 16.79 -7.74
CA GLY A 58 -1.84 16.81 -8.26
C GLY A 58 -2.51 15.45 -8.47
N GLY A 59 -1.96 14.36 -7.94
CA GLY A 59 -2.55 13.01 -8.08
C GLY A 59 -3.99 12.95 -7.53
N LYS A 60 -4.88 12.24 -8.22
CA LYS A 60 -6.31 12.17 -7.84
C LYS A 60 -6.47 11.33 -6.57
N MET A 61 -6.94 11.97 -5.50
CA MET A 61 -7.18 11.33 -4.21
C MET A 61 -8.62 10.86 -4.00
N TYR A 62 -9.53 11.14 -4.94
CA TYR A 62 -10.94 10.68 -4.93
C TYR A 62 -11.72 11.05 -3.65
N GLY A 63 -11.38 12.17 -3.02
CA GLY A 63 -11.99 12.56 -1.73
C GLY A 63 -11.61 11.63 -0.58
N ARG A 64 -10.48 10.91 -0.69
CA ARG A 64 -9.94 10.02 0.32
C ARG A 64 -8.65 10.61 0.90
N ASP A 65 -8.46 10.42 2.18
CA ASP A 65 -7.33 10.91 2.96
C ASP A 65 -7.03 9.96 4.14
N GLY A 66 -6.18 10.39 5.06
CA GLY A 66 -5.93 9.65 6.31
C GLY A 66 -5.12 8.36 6.15
N PHE A 67 -4.47 8.15 5.00
CA PHE A 67 -3.68 6.96 4.71
C PHE A 67 -2.48 6.83 5.63
N LEU A 68 -2.22 5.59 6.06
CA LEU A 68 -1.13 5.24 6.95
C LEU A 68 -0.28 4.10 6.38
N THR A 69 0.96 3.98 6.84
CA THR A 69 1.70 2.72 6.81
C THR A 69 1.61 2.04 8.17
N HIS A 70 1.36 0.73 8.22
CA HIS A 70 1.34 -0.04 9.47
C HIS A 70 1.62 -1.53 9.23
N SER A 71 1.71 -2.34 10.29
CA SER A 71 1.78 -3.81 10.21
C SER A 71 0.43 -4.42 9.79
N TYR A 72 0.35 -5.73 9.59
CA TYR A 72 -0.95 -6.37 9.35
C TYR A 72 -1.81 -6.28 10.62
N LEU A 73 -2.88 -5.47 10.54
CA LEU A 73 -3.82 -5.23 11.65
C LEU A 73 -5.19 -5.87 11.39
N LEU A 74 -5.51 -6.17 10.13
CA LEU A 74 -6.79 -6.73 9.72
C LEU A 74 -6.58 -8.11 9.09
N GLY A 75 -6.27 -9.08 9.94
CA GLY A 75 -6.06 -10.47 9.54
C GLY A 75 -4.71 -10.72 8.84
N PRO A 76 -4.40 -12.00 8.59
CA PRO A 76 -3.07 -12.44 8.16
C PRO A 76 -2.76 -12.12 6.69
N ARG A 77 -3.78 -11.81 5.87
CA ARG A 77 -3.61 -11.43 4.46
C ARG A 77 -3.05 -10.01 4.29
N GLY A 78 -3.11 -9.18 5.33
CA GLY A 78 -2.66 -7.79 5.26
C GLY A 78 -3.71 -6.83 4.76
N ASP A 79 -4.99 -7.14 4.93
CA ASP A 79 -6.04 -6.20 4.55
C ASP A 79 -5.92 -4.85 5.29
N SER A 80 -6.49 -3.82 4.67
CA SER A 80 -6.58 -2.49 5.25
C SER A 80 -7.76 -1.72 4.67
N ASN A 81 -8.19 -0.64 5.32
CA ASN A 81 -9.22 0.24 4.74
C ASN A 81 -8.67 1.23 3.67
N GLY A 82 -7.54 0.87 3.05
CA GLY A 82 -6.83 1.65 2.04
C GLY A 82 -5.45 2.16 2.47
N CYS A 83 -5.03 1.89 3.71
CA CYS A 83 -3.65 2.07 4.16
C CYS A 83 -2.69 1.11 3.45
N ILE A 84 -1.38 1.34 3.54
CA ILE A 84 -0.37 0.36 3.13
C ILE A 84 0.02 -0.46 4.36
N SER A 85 -0.34 -1.74 4.35
CA SER A 85 0.06 -2.67 5.41
C SER A 85 1.34 -3.40 4.97
N PHE A 86 2.32 -3.56 5.85
CA PHE A 86 3.55 -4.29 5.56
C PHE A 86 3.63 -5.56 6.39
N LYS A 87 4.11 -6.64 5.77
CA LYS A 87 4.36 -7.90 6.49
C LYS A 87 5.48 -7.75 7.50
N ASP A 88 6.60 -7.18 7.06
CA ASP A 88 7.73 -6.83 7.90
C ASP A 88 7.77 -5.31 8.13
N TYR A 89 6.75 -4.85 8.85
CA TYR A 89 6.62 -3.44 9.19
C TYR A 89 7.73 -2.91 10.10
N PRO A 90 8.25 -3.65 11.11
CA PRO A 90 9.37 -3.17 11.92
C PRO A 90 10.58 -2.80 11.08
N LYS A 91 10.89 -3.57 10.03
CA LYS A 91 12.00 -3.27 9.12
C LYS A 91 11.78 -1.99 8.32
N PHE A 92 10.57 -1.81 7.77
CA PHE A 92 10.19 -0.58 7.07
C PHE A 92 10.27 0.65 7.99
N LEU A 93 9.69 0.55 9.19
CA LEU A 93 9.68 1.62 10.18
C LEU A 93 11.09 2.00 10.64
N ALA A 94 11.97 1.01 10.84
CA ALA A 94 13.36 1.27 11.20
C ALA A 94 14.10 2.04 10.10
N ALA A 95 13.87 1.72 8.82
CA ALA A 95 14.45 2.46 7.70
C ALA A 95 13.94 3.91 7.64
N TYR A 96 12.65 4.15 7.90
CA TYR A 96 12.13 5.51 8.05
C TYR A 96 12.80 6.26 9.21
N LYS A 97 12.92 5.64 10.38
CA LYS A 97 13.54 6.25 11.57
C LYS A 97 15.02 6.57 11.37
N ARG A 98 15.72 5.84 10.49
CA ARG A 98 17.10 6.15 10.07
C ARG A 98 17.19 7.24 8.99
N GLY A 99 16.06 7.73 8.48
CA GLY A 99 16.00 8.72 7.41
C GLY A 99 16.25 8.17 6.01
N GLU A 100 16.39 6.85 5.85
CA GLU A 100 16.61 6.21 4.55
C GLU A 100 15.36 6.31 3.68
N VAL A 101 14.19 6.21 4.29
CA VAL A 101 12.89 6.34 3.63
C VAL A 101 12.18 7.56 4.19
N THR A 102 11.82 8.51 3.34
CA THR A 102 11.02 9.69 3.71
C THR A 102 9.74 9.82 2.89
N ARG A 103 9.61 8.99 1.84
CA ARG A 103 8.55 9.07 0.83
C ARG A 103 8.23 7.69 0.28
N ILE A 104 6.97 7.47 -0.09
CA ILE A 104 6.51 6.31 -0.84
C ILE A 104 5.95 6.78 -2.17
N VAL A 105 6.28 6.05 -3.24
CA VAL A 105 5.64 6.20 -4.55
C VAL A 105 4.76 4.97 -4.77
N VAL A 106 3.46 5.20 -4.89
CA VAL A 106 2.48 4.16 -5.22
C VAL A 106 2.19 4.24 -6.71
N VAL A 107 2.28 3.10 -7.39
CA VAL A 107 2.01 2.99 -8.83
C VAL A 107 0.88 1.97 -9.08
N ALA A 108 0.12 2.15 -10.16
CA ALA A 108 -0.92 1.20 -10.54
C ALA A 108 -0.34 -0.14 -11.02
N SER A 109 0.85 -0.13 -11.59
CA SER A 109 1.59 -1.31 -12.02
C SER A 109 3.09 -1.02 -12.04
N LEU A 110 3.89 -2.06 -11.84
CA LEU A 110 5.34 -1.96 -12.05
C LEU A 110 5.65 -2.13 -13.56
N PRO A 111 6.65 -1.42 -14.10
CA PRO A 111 7.13 -1.67 -15.45
C PRO A 111 7.47 -3.16 -15.63
N GLY A 112 6.90 -3.79 -16.67
CA GLY A 112 7.12 -5.21 -16.96
C GLY A 112 6.30 -6.19 -16.11
N SER A 113 5.44 -5.71 -15.20
CA SER A 113 4.46 -6.59 -14.54
C SER A 113 3.28 -6.87 -15.47
N THR A 114 3.16 -8.11 -15.95
CA THR A 114 1.95 -8.58 -16.62
C THR A 114 0.84 -8.68 -15.56
N PRO A 115 -0.38 -8.16 -15.80
CA PRO A 115 -1.51 -8.39 -14.91
C PRO A 115 -1.64 -9.90 -14.65
N ALA A 116 -1.90 -10.28 -13.40
CA ALA A 116 -2.15 -11.68 -13.07
C ALA A 116 -3.23 -12.22 -14.05
N PRO A 117 -2.97 -13.31 -14.77
CA PRO A 117 -3.90 -13.82 -15.76
C PRO A 117 -5.23 -14.13 -15.07
N ASN A 118 -6.33 -13.78 -15.74
CA ASN A 118 -7.67 -14.11 -15.25
C ASN A 118 -7.75 -15.64 -15.03
N PRO A 119 -8.05 -16.12 -13.81
CA PRO A 119 -8.10 -17.55 -13.52
C PRO A 119 -9.08 -18.28 -14.44
N LEU A 120 -10.16 -17.62 -14.86
CA LEU A 120 -11.16 -18.15 -15.79
C LEU A 120 -10.67 -18.28 -17.25
N LEU A 121 -9.51 -17.74 -17.60
CA LEU A 121 -8.92 -17.83 -18.94
C LEU A 121 -7.61 -18.61 -18.96
N SER A 122 -7.20 -19.20 -17.82
CA SER A 122 -5.98 -20.00 -17.72
C SER A 122 -5.99 -21.24 -18.62
N TRP A 123 -7.17 -21.82 -18.86
CA TRP A 123 -7.40 -22.97 -19.75
C TRP A 123 -7.17 -22.67 -21.24
N LEU A 124 -7.20 -21.41 -21.69
CA LEU A 124 -6.94 -21.06 -23.10
C LEU A 124 -5.44 -21.09 -23.47
N LYS A 125 -4.52 -21.16 -22.50
CA LYS A 125 -3.07 -21.17 -22.74
C LYS A 125 -2.44 -22.55 -22.89
N LEU A 126 -3.24 -23.62 -22.88
CA LEU A 126 -2.79 -25.02 -22.95
C LEU A 126 -2.83 -25.63 -24.37
N LYS A 127 -2.79 -24.80 -25.43
CA LYS A 127 -2.64 -25.25 -26.82
C LYS A 127 -1.27 -24.90 -27.39
#